data_AF-A0A1Y4HWW3-F1
#
_entry.id   AF-A0A1Y4HWW3-F1
#
_cell.length_a   1.000
_cell.length_b   1.000
_cell.length_c   1.000
_cell.angle_alpha   90.00
_cell.angle_beta   90.00
_cell.angle_gamma   90.00
#
_symmetry.space_group_name_H-M   'P 1'
#
loop_
_entity.id
_entity.type
_entity.pdbx_description
1 polymer ?
#
loop_
_entity_poly.entity_id
_entity_poly.type
_entity_poly.pdbx_seq_one_letter_code
_entity_poly.pdbx_strand_id
1 'polypeptide(L)' 'MKAIYSKRIYDTQKAEKILDFGDNTLYRTKKGNWFLTDASGVQPALYPVPPERAAVYVGMYAAERYVEFFSAAELEEA' A
#
# COMPACT_ATOMS: atom_id res chain seq x y z
N MET A 1 -2.56 13.96 1.61
CA MET A 1 -1.11 14.03 1.90
C MET A 1 -0.33 13.71 0.64
N LYS A 2 0.81 14.36 0.43
CA LYS A 2 1.64 14.17 -0.77
C LYS A 2 3.13 14.23 -0.43
N ALA A 3 3.93 13.32 -0.99
CA ALA A 3 5.37 13.26 -0.78
C ALA A 3 6.11 12.78 -2.04
N ILE A 4 7.40 13.09 -2.14
CA ILE A 4 8.28 12.62 -3.22
C ILE A 4 9.41 11.79 -2.60
N TYR A 5 9.51 10.52 -3.00
CA TYR A 5 10.60 9.63 -2.58
C TYR A 5 11.24 9.00 -3.81
N SER A 6 12.58 9.04 -3.91
CA SER A 6 13.34 8.41 -4.99
C SER A 6 12.78 8.71 -6.39
N LYS A 7 12.48 9.99 -6.67
CA LYS A 7 11.88 10.48 -7.93
C LYS A 7 10.46 9.96 -8.22
N ARG A 8 9.77 9.35 -7.25
CA ARG A 8 8.37 8.91 -7.33
C ARG A 8 7.48 9.80 -6.48
N ILE A 9 6.30 10.14 -7.00
CA ILE A 9 5.30 10.97 -6.33
C ILE A 9 4.23 10.07 -5.71
N TYR A 10 4.01 10.25 -4.41
CA TYR A 10 2.96 9.59 -3.65
C TYR A 10 1.95 10.64 -3.22
N ASP A 11 0.68 10.41 -3.51
CA ASP A 11 -0.39 11.38 -3.29
C ASP A 11 -1.68 10.65 -2.92
N THR A 12 -2.14 10.83 -1.68
CA THR A 12 -3.34 10.14 -1.18
C THR A 12 -4.61 10.56 -1.93
N GLN A 13 -4.64 11.74 -2.57
CA GLN A 13 -5.81 12.18 -3.33
C GLN A 13 -5.91 11.51 -4.71
N LYS A 14 -4.79 10.99 -5.23
CA LYS A 14 -4.72 10.35 -6.55
C LYS A 14 -4.55 8.83 -6.48
N ALA A 15 -4.24 8.32 -5.30
CA ALA A 15 -4.04 6.90 -5.05
C ALA A 15 -5.36 6.23 -4.65
N GLU A 16 -5.45 4.94 -4.95
CA GLU A 16 -6.55 4.09 -4.49
C GLU A 16 -6.27 3.67 -3.05
N LYS A 17 -7.29 3.78 -2.19
CA LYS A 17 -7.25 3.23 -0.82
C LYS A 17 -7.51 1.73 -0.91
N ILE A 18 -6.58 0.93 -0.39
CA ILE A 18 -6.67 -0.54 -0.47
C ILE A 18 -7.08 -1.14 0.86
N LEU A 19 -6.44 -0.72 1.96
CA LEU A 19 -6.73 -1.19 3.31
C LEU A 19 -6.68 -0.03 4.30
N ASP A 20 -7.58 -0.05 5.28
CA ASP A 20 -7.64 0.91 6.37
C ASP A 20 -7.50 0.15 7.70
N PHE A 21 -6.44 0.44 8.44
CA PHE A 21 -6.12 -0.12 9.74
C PHE A 21 -6.52 0.83 10.88
N GLY A 22 -7.36 1.84 10.60
CA GLY A 22 -7.70 2.95 11.49
C GLY A 22 -6.58 3.98 11.57
N ASP A 23 -5.48 3.58 12.18
CA ASP A 23 -4.29 4.40 12.43
C ASP A 23 -3.37 4.52 11.22
N ASN A 24 -3.37 3.47 10.40
CA ASN A 24 -2.59 3.38 9.18
C ASN A 24 -3.49 3.07 7.99
N THR A 25 -3.15 3.54 6.80
CA THR A 25 -3.90 3.23 5.59
C THR A 25 -2.96 2.89 4.44
N LEU A 26 -3.18 1.74 3.79
CA LEU A 26 -2.42 1.30 2.63
C LEU A 26 -3.06 1.83 1.35
N TYR A 27 -2.24 2.45 0.51
CA TYR A 27 -2.64 2.98 -0.78
C TYR A 27 -1.82 2.39 -1.92
N ARG A 28 -2.42 2.39 -3.12
CA ARG A 28 -1.76 2.05 -4.37
C ARG A 28 -1.91 3.19 -5.37
N THR A 29 -0.80 3.64 -5.95
CA THR A 29 -0.81 4.60 -7.05
C THR A 29 -1.24 3.93 -8.36
N LYS A 30 -1.75 4.71 -9.33
CA LYS A 30 -2.04 4.21 -10.69
C LYS A 30 -0.85 3.57 -11.42
N LYS A 31 0.38 3.88 -10.99
CA LYS A 31 1.62 3.30 -11.52
C LYS A 31 2.06 2.03 -10.76
N GLY A 32 1.24 1.51 -9.86
CA GLY A 32 1.52 0.29 -9.10
C GLY A 32 2.42 0.45 -7.87
N ASN A 33 2.85 1.67 -7.51
CA ASN A 33 3.62 1.90 -6.29
C ASN A 33 2.72 1.90 -5.06
N TRP A 34 3.22 1.34 -3.96
CA TRP A 34 2.51 1.22 -2.70
C TRP A 34 3.07 2.18 -1.65
N PHE A 35 2.21 2.61 -0.74
CA PHE A 35 2.62 3.42 0.40
C PHE A 35 1.61 3.32 1.53
N LEU A 36 2.10 3.48 2.76
CA LEU A 36 1.29 3.62 3.96
C LEU A 36 1.24 5.08 4.38
N THR A 37 0.11 5.50 4.92
CA THR A 37 0.04 6.72 5.74
C THR A 37 -0.14 6.34 7.19
N ASP A 38 0.55 7.03 8.08
CA ASP A 38 0.35 6.96 9.53
C ASP A 38 -0.34 8.25 9.98
N ALA A 39 -1.51 8.12 10.59
CA ALA A 39 -2.29 9.23 11.13
C ALA A 39 -2.17 9.37 12.66
N SER A 40 -1.52 8.41 13.32
CA SER A 40 -1.44 8.28 14.78
C SER A 40 -0.28 9.04 15.40
N GLY A 41 0.72 9.40 14.60
CA GLY A 41 1.84 10.21 15.04
C GLY A 41 1.47 11.66 15.37
N VAL A 42 2.37 12.33 16.12
CA VAL A 42 2.31 13.79 16.38
C VAL A 42 2.29 14.59 15.06
N GLN A 43 2.83 14.02 13.98
CA GLN A 43 2.71 14.55 12.63
C GLN A 43 2.34 13.41 11.68
N PRO A 44 1.28 13.58 10.88
CA PRO A 44 0.84 12.54 9.96
C PRO A 44 1.89 12.38 8.86
N ALA A 45 2.23 11.13 8.54
CA ALA A 45 3.34 10.80 7.67
C ALA A 45 2.95 9.79 6.58
N LEU A 46 3.82 9.67 5.56
CA LEU A 46 3.64 8.75 4.45
C LEU A 46 4.96 8.05 4.15
N TYR A 47 4.91 6.73 3.98
CA TYR A 47 6.08 5.90 3.74
C TYR A 47 5.87 4.99 2.54
N PRO A 48 6.79 4.94 1.56
CA PRO A 48 6.77 3.96 0.49
C PRO A 48 6.81 2.53 1.05
N VAL A 49 6.05 1.63 0.44
CA VAL A 49 6.02 0.21 0.80
C VAL A 49 6.45 -0.61 -0.42
N PRO A 50 7.40 -1.56 -0.28
CA PRO A 50 7.74 -2.46 -1.37
C PRO A 50 6.57 -3.41 -1.67
N PRO A 51 6.38 -3.82 -2.94
CA PRO A 51 5.30 -4.73 -3.33
C PRO A 51 5.21 -6.00 -2.47
N GLU A 52 6.33 -6.60 -2.09
CA GLU A 52 6.39 -7.81 -1.26
C GLU A 52 5.70 -7.60 0.09
N ARG A 53 5.93 -6.44 0.73
CA ARG A 53 5.30 -6.10 2.00
C ARG A 53 3.83 -5.73 1.82
N ALA A 54 3.48 -5.09 0.71
CA ALA A 54 2.08 -4.81 0.37
C ALA A 54 1.28 -6.11 0.13
N ALA A 55 1.90 -7.11 -0.50
CA ALA A 55 1.31 -8.43 -0.71
C ALA A 55 0.98 -9.10 0.62
N VAL A 56 1.88 -9.04 1.62
CA VAL A 56 1.59 -9.56 2.96
C VAL A 56 0.38 -8.87 3.58
N TYR A 57 0.29 -7.54 3.53
CA TYR A 57 -0.87 -6.82 4.07
C TYR A 57 -2.18 -7.20 3.37
N VAL A 58 -2.18 -7.23 2.04
CA VAL A 58 -3.37 -7.60 1.28
C VAL A 58 -3.74 -9.06 1.53
N GLY A 59 -2.78 -9.97 1.55
CA GLY A 59 -3.03 -11.39 1.82
C GLY A 59 -3.58 -11.65 3.23
N MET A 60 -3.14 -10.89 4.23
CA MET A 60 -3.60 -11.04 5.61
C MET A 60 -4.97 -10.39 5.88
N TYR A 61 -5.26 -9.25 5.25
CA TYR A 61 -6.40 -8.40 5.64
C TYR A 61 -7.44 -8.18 4.54
N ALA A 62 -7.14 -8.53 3.28
CA ALA A 62 -8.06 -8.49 2.14
C ALA A 62 -7.73 -9.60 1.13
N ALA A 63 -7.64 -10.84 1.60
CA ALA A 63 -7.25 -12.01 0.80
C ALA A 63 -8.10 -12.16 -0.47
N GLU A 64 -9.40 -11.85 -0.41
CA GLU A 64 -10.33 -11.88 -1.54
C GLU A 64 -9.92 -10.96 -2.69
N ARG A 65 -9.21 -9.86 -2.39
CA ARG A 65 -8.74 -8.88 -3.37
C ARG A 65 -7.29 -9.12 -3.79
N TYR A 66 -6.61 -10.12 -3.21
CA TYR A 66 -5.19 -10.37 -3.46
C TYR A 66 -4.90 -10.54 -4.96
N VAL A 67 -5.73 -11.34 -5.63
CA VAL A 67 -5.61 -11.65 -7.07
C VAL A 67 -5.85 -10.44 -7.98
N GLU A 68 -6.46 -9.35 -7.48
CA GLU A 68 -6.60 -8.08 -8.23
C GLU A 68 -5.24 -7.38 -8.38
N PHE A 69 -4.31 -7.64 -7.47
CA PHE A 69 -3.07 -6.86 -7.32
C PHE A 69 -1.80 -7.67 -7.50
N PHE A 70 -1.84 -8.95 -7.13
CA PHE A 70 -0.73 -9.89 -7.12
C PHE A 70 -1.17 -11.17 -7.80
N SER A 71 -0.30 -11.76 -8.63
CA SER A 71 -0.65 -12.99 -9.33
C SER A 71 -0.64 -14.17 -8.36
N ALA A 72 -1.67 -15.02 -8.40
CA ALA A 72 -1.74 -16.22 -7.54
C ALA A 72 -0.58 -17.21 -7.78
N ALA A 73 0.09 -17.13 -8.93
CA ALA A 73 1.29 -17.92 -9.22
C ALA A 73 2.45 -17.68 -8.24
N GLU A 74 2.45 -16.57 -7.49
CA GLU A 74 3.46 -16.30 -6.46
C GLU A 74 3.18 -16.98 -5.11
N LEU A 75 2.07 -17.72 -4.97
CA LEU A 75 1.70 -18.43 -3.74
C LEU A 75 2.08 -19.92 -3.75
N GLU A 76 2.46 -20.50 -4.90
CA GLU A 76 2.76 -21.94 -5.03
C GLU A 76 4.24 -22.33 -4.81
N GLU A 77 5.14 -21.38 -4.55
CA GLU A 77 6.55 -21.68 -4.24
C GLU A 77 6.98 -21.06 -2.90
N ALA A 78 6.57 -21.66 -1.77
CA ALA A 78 7.16 -21.41 -0.44
C ALA A 78 7.16 -22.69 0.42
#